data_AF-A0A0Q0QI60-F1
#
_entry.id   AF-A0A0Q0QI60-F1
#
_cell.length_a   1.000
_cell.length_b   1.000
_cell.length_c   1.000
_cell.angle_alpha   90.00
_cell.angle_beta   90.00
_cell.angle_gamma   90.00
#
_symmetry.space_group_name_H-M   'P 1'
#
loop_
_entity.id
_entity.type
_entity.pdbx_description
1 polymer ?
#
loop_
_entity_poly.entity_id
_entity_poly.type
_entity_poly.pdbx_seq_one_letter_code
_entity_poly.pdbx_strand_id
1 'polypeptide(L)'
;MRSSSHYLSAMGIQQWELIHPERLAGFQPPTQALDQGCRLLLVANEPPQGAEILLLERILKSVQLELSMVRHIAPMQLSHLAYEGLEWIWFAGCEPLPHHAQKQLHSPRLSEIDGHTQYRRALWQQICAYQGTTS
;
A
#
# COMPACT_ATOMS: atom_id res chain seq x y z
N MET A 1 -9.59 -8.19 -48.10
CA MET A 1 -8.69 -7.07 -47.73
C MET A 1 -8.06 -7.44 -46.40
N ARG A 2 -6.79 -7.91 -46.38
CA ARG A 2 -5.56 -7.17 -45.99
C ARG A 2 -5.67 -6.58 -44.57
N SER A 3 -5.03 -7.19 -43.56
CA SER A 3 -3.67 -6.84 -43.04
C SER A 3 -3.71 -5.61 -42.11
N SER A 4 -3.09 -5.47 -40.93
CA SER A 4 -2.14 -6.25 -40.13
C SER A 4 -1.95 -5.53 -38.77
N SER A 5 -1.57 -6.29 -37.73
CA SER A 5 -0.61 -5.95 -36.65
C SER A 5 -0.77 -4.68 -35.78
N HIS A 6 -0.86 -4.87 -34.46
CA HIS A 6 0.01 -4.28 -33.42
C HIS A 6 -0.31 -5.00 -32.09
N TYR A 7 0.52 -5.95 -31.64
CA TYR A 7 1.55 -5.75 -30.61
C TYR A 7 1.07 -4.90 -29.41
N LEU A 8 0.82 -5.56 -28.27
CA LEU A 8 1.51 -5.22 -27.02
C LEU A 8 1.44 -6.41 -26.05
N SER A 9 2.63 -6.96 -25.86
CA SER A 9 2.98 -8.00 -24.91
C SER A 9 2.74 -7.58 -23.47
N ALA A 10 2.59 -8.59 -22.62
CA ALA A 10 3.11 -8.65 -21.26
C ALA A 10 2.75 -7.48 -20.34
N MET A 11 1.75 -7.69 -19.49
CA MET A 11 1.96 -7.54 -18.05
C MET A 11 0.95 -8.47 -17.37
N GLY A 12 1.45 -9.34 -16.48
CA GLY A 12 0.63 -9.99 -15.47
C GLY A 12 0.08 -8.93 -14.53
N ILE A 13 -0.90 -8.17 -15.00
CA ILE A 13 -1.76 -7.34 -14.17
C ILE A 13 -2.59 -8.37 -13.41
N GLN A 14 -2.06 -8.81 -12.28
CA GLN A 14 -2.88 -9.41 -11.24
C GLN A 14 -3.96 -8.38 -10.97
N GLN A 15 -5.14 -8.67 -11.48
CA GLN A 15 -6.33 -7.88 -11.21
C GLN A 15 -6.43 -7.83 -9.69
N TRP A 16 -6.47 -6.62 -9.14
CA TRP A 16 -6.84 -6.42 -7.75
C TRP A 16 -8.27 -6.92 -7.64
N GLU A 17 -8.44 -8.17 -7.23
CA GLU A 17 -9.73 -8.64 -6.73
C GLU A 17 -9.98 -7.84 -5.45
N LEU A 18 -10.61 -6.68 -5.68
CA LEU A 18 -11.39 -5.92 -4.73
C LEU A 18 -12.25 -6.93 -3.98
N ILE A 19 -11.85 -7.27 -2.77
CA ILE A 19 -12.72 -7.98 -1.84
C ILE A 19 -13.79 -6.94 -1.41
N HIS A 20 -14.83 -6.87 -2.23
CA HIS A 20 -16.20 -6.40 -2.00
C HIS A 20 -16.46 -4.94 -1.60
N PRO A 21 -16.70 -4.05 -2.58
CA PRO A 21 -17.33 -2.75 -2.37
C PRO A 21 -18.88 -2.84 -2.43
N GLU A 22 -19.52 -3.80 -1.74
CA GLU A 22 -20.98 -4.02 -1.89
C GLU A 22 -21.80 -4.26 -0.59
N ARG A 23 -21.25 -4.06 0.61
CA ARG A 23 -22.00 -4.25 1.88
C ARG A 23 -21.73 -3.05 2.82
N LEU A 24 -22.38 -1.90 2.70
CA LEU A 24 -23.80 -1.65 3.03
C LEU A 24 -24.12 -2.07 4.48
N ALA A 25 -24.26 -1.05 5.35
CA ALA A 25 -24.95 -1.03 6.65
C ALA A 25 -24.82 -2.26 7.58
N GLY A 26 -23.99 -2.13 8.62
CA GLY A 26 -24.16 -2.93 9.85
C GLY A 26 -23.32 -4.20 10.00
N PHE A 27 -22.29 -4.40 9.17
CA PHE A 27 -21.37 -5.53 9.37
C PHE A 27 -20.24 -5.12 10.32
N GLN A 28 -20.18 -5.72 11.51
CA GLN A 28 -18.95 -5.73 12.29
C GLN A 28 -17.96 -6.63 11.55
N PRO A 29 -16.86 -6.11 10.98
CA PRO A 29 -15.90 -6.97 10.33
C PRO A 29 -15.34 -7.94 11.40
N PRO A 30 -15.33 -9.26 11.13
CA PRO A 30 -14.61 -10.19 11.99
C PRO A 30 -13.17 -9.69 12.09
N THR A 31 -12.55 -9.86 13.26
CA THR A 31 -11.14 -9.50 13.50
C THR A 31 -10.29 -10.17 12.44
N GLN A 32 -9.96 -9.42 11.38
CA GLN A 32 -9.36 -10.00 10.20
C GLN A 32 -7.87 -10.11 10.47
N ALA A 33 -7.40 -11.33 10.71
CA ALA A 33 -5.97 -11.58 10.87
C ALA A 33 -5.25 -11.20 9.56
N LEU A 34 -4.13 -10.51 9.71
CA LEU A 34 -3.24 -10.24 8.59
C LEU A 34 -2.68 -11.57 8.05
N ASP A 35 -2.60 -11.69 6.72
CA ASP A 35 -1.96 -12.85 6.10
C ASP A 35 -0.48 -12.92 6.52
N GLN A 36 0.04 -14.13 6.76
CA GLN A 36 1.42 -14.31 7.22
C GLN A 36 2.46 -13.83 6.19
N GLY A 37 2.08 -13.69 4.92
CA GLY A 37 2.92 -13.10 3.88
C GLY A 37 2.93 -11.57 3.85
N CYS A 38 2.06 -10.90 4.61
CA CYS A 38 1.92 -9.45 4.57
C CYS A 38 2.97 -8.77 5.45
N ARG A 39 3.83 -7.97 4.82
CA ARG A 39 4.92 -7.26 5.48
C ARG A 39 4.67 -5.76 5.61
N LEU A 40 3.75 -5.21 4.81
CA LEU A 40 3.41 -3.79 4.84
C LEU A 40 1.90 -3.55 4.86
N LEU A 41 1.43 -2.73 5.80
CA LEU A 41 0.06 -2.21 5.83
C LEU A 41 0.01 -0.81 5.23
N LEU A 42 -0.79 -0.61 4.19
CA LEU A 42 -1.10 0.70 3.64
C LEU A 42 -2.41 1.19 4.27
N VAL A 43 -2.34 2.24 5.08
CA VAL A 43 -3.47 2.88 5.74
C VAL A 43 -3.87 4.12 4.95
N ALA A 44 -4.99 4.04 4.23
CA ALA A 44 -5.56 5.13 3.45
C ALA A 44 -7.10 5.06 3.48
N ASN A 45 -7.76 6.20 3.33
CA ASN A 45 -9.23 6.22 3.26
C ASN A 45 -9.77 5.61 1.97
N GLU A 46 -9.01 5.70 0.89
CA GLU A 46 -9.39 5.26 -0.44
C GLU A 46 -8.31 4.29 -0.97
N PRO A 47 -8.70 3.16 -1.60
CA PRO A 47 -7.73 2.25 -2.18
C PRO A 47 -6.99 2.92 -3.34
N PRO A 48 -5.68 2.67 -3.50
CA PRO A 48 -4.93 3.20 -4.64
C PRO A 48 -5.49 2.68 -5.95
N GLN A 49 -5.62 3.55 -6.96
CA GLN A 49 -6.11 3.16 -8.29
C GLN A 49 -5.18 3.63 -9.41
N GLY A 50 -5.10 2.83 -10.49
CA GLY A 50 -4.38 3.18 -11.71
C GLY A 50 -2.93 3.61 -11.47
N ALA A 51 -2.64 4.91 -11.66
CA ALA A 51 -1.30 5.48 -11.50
C ALA A 51 -0.77 5.40 -10.05
N GLU A 52 -1.65 5.46 -9.06
CA GLU A 52 -1.26 5.38 -7.63
C GLU A 52 -0.71 3.99 -7.29
N ILE A 53 -1.24 2.94 -7.91
CA ILE A 53 -0.76 1.56 -7.76
C ILE A 53 0.66 1.44 -8.32
N LEU A 54 0.91 2.03 -9.50
CA LEU A 54 2.24 2.03 -10.12
C LEU A 54 3.26 2.76 -9.24
N LEU A 55 2.85 3.89 -8.64
CA LEU A 55 3.69 4.64 -7.71
C LEU A 55 3.98 3.84 -6.44
N LEU A 56 2.95 3.24 -5.84
CA LEU A 56 3.06 2.33 -4.71
C LEU A 56 4.04 1.19 -5.03
N GLU A 57 3.84 0.49 -6.14
CA GLU A 57 4.72 -0.61 -6.57
C GLU A 57 6.19 -0.18 -6.67
N ARG A 58 6.46 0.99 -7.26
CA ARG A 58 7.82 1.53 -7.38
C ARG A 58 8.46 1.78 -6.02
N ILE A 59 7.70 2.30 -5.07
CA ILE A 59 8.17 2.56 -3.70
C ILE A 59 8.44 1.23 -2.99
N LEU A 60 7.53 0.27 -3.11
CA LEU A 60 7.69 -1.07 -2.54
C LEU A 60 8.93 -1.79 -3.08
N LYS A 61 9.16 -1.73 -4.40
CA LYS A 61 10.39 -2.24 -5.03
C LYS A 61 11.65 -1.67 -4.40
N SER A 62 11.61 -0.42 -3.97
CA SER A 62 12.74 0.26 -3.36
C SER A 62 13.02 -0.20 -1.91
N VAL A 63 12.04 -0.81 -1.26
CA VAL A 63 12.17 -1.50 0.04
C VAL A 63 12.16 -3.03 -0.09
N GLN A 64 12.36 -3.57 -1.30
CA GLN A 64 12.36 -5.00 -1.60
C GLN A 64 11.05 -5.72 -1.23
N LEU A 65 9.93 -5.01 -1.27
CA LEU A 65 8.60 -5.57 -1.07
C LEU A 65 7.86 -5.65 -2.40
N GLU A 66 6.94 -6.61 -2.49
CA GLU A 66 6.01 -6.75 -3.61
C GLU A 66 4.61 -6.33 -3.20
N LEU A 67 3.80 -5.92 -4.18
CA LEU A 67 2.39 -5.56 -3.94
C LEU A 67 1.61 -6.68 -3.25
N SER A 68 1.94 -7.94 -3.55
CA SER A 68 1.32 -9.12 -2.91
C SER A 68 1.58 -9.20 -1.39
N MET A 69 2.66 -8.58 -0.91
CA MET A 69 3.01 -8.50 0.52
C MET A 69 2.43 -7.25 1.18
N VAL A 70 1.63 -6.48 0.45
CA VAL A 70 1.03 -5.23 0.92
C VAL A 70 -0.46 -5.37 1.01
N ARG A 71 -1.02 -4.92 2.14
CA ARG A 71 -2.46 -4.88 2.34
C ARG A 71 -2.93 -3.46 2.61
N HIS A 72 -3.86 -3.01 1.78
CA HIS A 72 -4.57 -1.74 1.98
C HIS A 72 -5.70 -1.92 3.00
N ILE A 73 -5.79 -0.98 3.94
CA ILE A 73 -6.86 -0.89 4.94
C ILE A 73 -7.26 0.57 5.19
N ALA A 74 -8.50 0.77 5.61
CA ALA A 74 -8.95 2.06 6.12
C ALA A 74 -8.38 2.32 7.52
N PRO A 75 -8.15 3.59 7.91
CA PRO A 75 -7.68 3.94 9.26
C PRO A 75 -8.58 3.39 10.36
N MET A 76 -9.90 3.35 10.13
CA MET A 76 -10.86 2.79 11.08
C MET A 76 -10.72 1.28 11.27
N GLN A 77 -10.18 0.56 10.28
CA GLN A 77 -9.94 -0.89 10.37
C GLN A 77 -8.66 -1.22 11.14
N LEU A 78 -7.67 -0.32 11.16
CA LEU A 78 -6.39 -0.57 11.84
C LEU A 78 -6.58 -0.92 13.31
N SER A 79 -7.47 -0.22 14.01
CA SER A 79 -7.77 -0.47 15.42
C SER A 79 -8.43 -1.84 15.67
N HIS A 80 -9.03 -2.44 14.64
CA HIS A 80 -9.74 -3.71 14.72
C HIS A 80 -8.94 -4.87 14.10
N LEU A 81 -7.77 -4.57 13.52
CA LEU A 81 -6.95 -5.54 12.81
C LEU A 81 -5.88 -6.10 13.74
N ALA A 82 -5.89 -7.42 13.92
CA ALA A 82 -4.81 -8.11 14.60
C ALA A 82 -3.72 -8.43 13.58
N TYR A 83 -2.58 -7.75 13.71
CA TYR A 83 -1.36 -8.03 12.96
C TYR A 83 -0.23 -8.29 13.96
N GLU A 84 0.49 -9.39 13.77
CA GLU A 84 1.66 -9.74 14.55
C GLU A 84 2.89 -9.70 13.65
N GLY A 85 3.98 -9.09 14.12
CA GLY A 85 5.25 -9.07 13.38
C GLY A 85 5.24 -8.21 12.12
N LEU A 86 4.32 -7.25 11.99
CA LEU A 86 4.29 -6.35 10.84
C LEU A 86 5.57 -5.52 10.77
N GLU A 87 6.30 -5.64 9.66
CA GLU A 87 7.56 -4.92 9.47
C GLU A 87 7.32 -3.44 9.19
N TRP A 88 6.37 -3.14 8.31
CA TRP A 88 6.11 -1.78 7.84
C TRP A 88 4.64 -1.40 7.96
N ILE A 89 4.39 -0.17 8.39
CA ILE A 89 3.08 0.47 8.24
C ILE A 89 3.27 1.76 7.46
N TRP A 90 2.35 2.08 6.56
CA TRP A 90 2.40 3.28 5.76
C TRP A 90 1.07 4.01 5.83
N PHE A 91 1.07 5.19 6.43
CA PHE A 91 -0.05 6.12 6.43
C PHE A 91 0.02 7.05 5.22
N ALA A 92 -0.96 6.96 4.32
CA ALA A 92 -1.06 7.78 3.12
C ALA A 92 -2.27 8.71 3.20
N GLY A 93 -2.01 10.00 3.39
CA GLY A 93 -3.04 11.04 3.50
C GLY A 93 -3.93 10.93 4.75
N CYS A 94 -3.43 10.25 5.80
CA CYS A 94 -4.10 10.04 7.07
C CYS A 94 -3.11 10.24 8.22
N GLU A 95 -3.60 10.62 9.39
CA GLU A 95 -2.75 10.74 10.57
C GLU A 95 -2.28 9.38 11.08
N PRO A 96 -1.04 9.29 11.61
CA PRO A 96 -0.51 8.05 12.17
C PRO A 96 -1.32 7.65 13.41
N LEU A 97 -1.89 6.46 13.35
CA LEU A 97 -2.64 5.84 14.44
C LEU A 97 -1.71 4.95 15.27
N PRO A 98 -2.06 4.63 16.54
CA PRO A 98 -1.29 3.70 17.35
C PRO A 98 -1.15 2.35 16.67
N HIS A 99 0.08 1.85 16.56
CA HIS A 99 0.37 0.59 15.88
C HIS A 99 1.55 -0.16 16.50
N HIS A 100 1.63 -1.45 16.22
CA HIS A 100 2.69 -2.36 16.67
C HIS A 100 3.71 -2.70 15.57
N ALA A 101 3.69 -2.00 14.45
CA ALA A 101 4.64 -2.19 13.36
C ALA A 101 6.05 -1.73 13.76
N GLN A 102 7.08 -2.37 13.20
CA GLN A 102 8.47 -2.00 13.50
C GLN A 102 8.89 -0.68 12.85
N LYS A 103 8.41 -0.43 11.63
CA LYS A 103 8.79 0.73 10.82
C LYS A 103 7.53 1.42 10.33
N GLN A 104 7.54 2.75 10.35
CA GLN A 104 6.41 3.55 9.91
C GLN A 104 6.80 4.50 8.80
N LEU A 105 5.95 4.60 7.79
CA LEU A 105 6.06 5.54 6.69
C LEU A 105 4.86 6.47 6.74
N HIS A 106 5.11 7.74 6.48
CA HIS A 106 4.07 8.74 6.40
C HIS A 106 4.23 9.54 5.10
N SER A 107 3.13 9.65 4.36
CA SER A 107 3.08 10.50 3.17
C SER A 107 1.70 11.16 3.05
N PRO A 108 1.60 12.24 2.26
CA PRO A 108 0.30 12.67 1.74
C PRO A 108 -0.31 11.59 0.82
N ARG A 109 -1.47 11.89 0.23
CA ARG A 109 -2.17 10.95 -0.65
C ARG A 109 -1.28 10.56 -1.83
N LEU A 110 -1.40 9.32 -2.30
CA LEU A 110 -0.58 8.82 -3.42
C LEU A 110 -0.73 9.68 -4.67
N SER A 111 -1.95 10.16 -4.95
CA SER A 111 -2.25 11.16 -5.98
C SER A 111 -1.45 12.47 -5.85
N GLU A 112 -1.15 12.93 -4.63
CA GLU A 112 -0.32 14.11 -4.41
C GLU A 112 1.18 13.78 -4.56
N ILE A 113 1.61 12.57 -4.23
CA ILE A 113 3.02 12.19 -4.35
C ILE A 113 3.48 12.16 -5.81
N ASP A 114 2.62 11.73 -6.75
CA ASP A 114 2.99 11.60 -8.16
C ASP A 114 3.40 12.95 -8.79
N GLY A 115 2.64 14.01 -8.47
CA GLY A 115 2.88 15.37 -8.94
C GLY A 115 3.97 16.14 -8.17
N HIS A 116 4.33 15.70 -6.96
CA HIS A 116 5.18 16.49 -6.05
C HIS A 116 6.46 15.75 -5.66
N THR A 117 7.56 16.13 -6.31
CA THR A 117 8.91 15.60 -6.06
C THR A 117 9.38 15.76 -4.61
N GLN A 118 8.91 16.80 -3.90
CA GLN A 118 9.20 16.99 -2.48
C GLN A 118 8.65 15.86 -1.60
N TYR A 119 7.45 15.36 -1.89
CA TYR A 119 6.82 14.28 -1.12
C TYR A 119 7.48 12.94 -1.42
N ARG A 120 7.84 12.69 -2.69
CA ARG A 120 8.67 11.53 -3.07
C ARG A 120 10.00 11.53 -2.30
N ARG A 121 10.69 12.67 -2.25
CA ARG A 121 11.95 12.79 -1.53
C ARG A 121 11.77 12.59 -0.02
N ALA A 122 10.74 13.18 0.58
CA ALA A 122 10.44 13.02 2.00
C ALA A 122 10.14 11.56 2.37
N LEU A 123 9.38 10.85 1.53
CA LEU A 123 9.12 9.42 1.71
C LEU A 123 10.41 8.60 1.57
N TRP A 124 11.24 8.93 0.58
CA TRP A 124 12.53 8.26 0.39
C TRP A 124 13.48 8.47 1.57
N GLN A 125 13.51 9.68 2.14
CA GLN A 125 14.30 9.97 3.34
C GLN A 125 13.87 9.09 4.53
N GLN A 126 12.56 8.88 4.72
CA GLN A 126 12.06 7.97 5.76
C GLN A 126 12.53 6.54 5.51
N ILE A 127 12.39 6.05 4.27
CA ILE A 127 12.87 4.71 3.90
C ILE A 127 14.36 4.54 4.18
N CYS A 128 15.19 5.51 3.74
CA CYS A 128 16.62 5.49 4.00
C CYS A 128 16.95 5.51 5.49
N ALA A 129 16.18 6.27 6.30
CA ALA A 129 16.39 6.32 7.75
C ALA A 129 16.29 4.93 8.39
N TYR A 130 15.29 4.13 7.97
CA TYR A 130 15.09 2.76 8.47
C TYR A 130 16.04 1.71 7.84
N GLN A 131 16.56 1.97 6.64
CA GLN A 131 17.59 1.12 6.04
C GLN A 131 18.96 1.32 6.70
N GLY A 132 19.24 2.53 7.21
CA GLY A 132 20.47 2.81 7.93
C GLY A 132 20.51 2.30 9.39
N THR A 133 19.36 1.92 9.97
CA THR A 133 19.26 1.51 11.37
C THR A 133 19.49 0.01 11.62
N THR A 134 19.95 -0.76 10.63
CA THR A 134 20.43 -2.12 10.87
C THR A 134 21.74 -2.08 11.66
N SER A 135 21.65 -2.17 12.99
CA SER A 135 22.72 -2.56 13.92
C SER A 135 22.27 -3.76 14.73
#